data_AF-A0A829R4I8-F1
#
_entry.id   AF-A0A829R4I8-F1
#
_cell.length_a   1.000
_cell.length_b   1.000
_cell.length_c   1.000
_cell.angle_alpha   90.00
_cell.angle_beta   90.00
_cell.angle_gamma   90.00
#
_symmetry.space_group_name_H-M   'P 1'
#
loop_
_entity.id
_entity.type
_entity.pdbx_description
1 polymer ?
#
loop_
_entity_poly.entity_id
_entity_poly.type
_entity_poly.pdbx_seq_one_letter_code
_entity_poly.pdbx_strand_id
1 'polypeptide(L)' 'MPDLNTEIHVRLVKKKDASALLELEKRNRSFFSSYAAERQATFYTLKQQKKRVKAFCKQAKKR' A
#
# COMPACT_ATOMS: atom_id res chain seq x y z
N MET A 1 23.63 -11.32 14.99
CA MET A 1 22.45 -10.65 14.40
C MET A 1 22.97 -9.94 13.18
N PRO A 2 22.58 -10.33 11.95
CA PRO A 2 23.14 -9.69 10.77
C PRO A 2 22.67 -8.25 10.74
N ASP A 3 23.63 -7.37 10.50
CA ASP A 3 23.50 -5.93 10.49
C ASP A 3 22.50 -5.54 9.40
N LEU A 4 21.30 -5.12 9.80
CA LEU A 4 20.27 -4.63 8.88
C LEU A 4 20.70 -3.25 8.35
N ASN A 5 21.75 -3.20 7.52
CA ASN A 5 22.10 -2.00 6.77
C ASN A 5 21.12 -1.86 5.58
N THR A 6 19.85 -1.66 5.92
CA THR A 6 18.77 -1.49 4.95
C THR A 6 18.61 -0.01 4.73
N GLU A 7 18.97 0.48 3.54
CA GLU A 7 18.68 1.85 3.16
C GLU A 7 17.15 2.02 3.05
N ILE A 8 16.56 2.72 4.02
CA ILE A 8 15.13 2.97 4.07
C ILE A 8 14.83 4.24 3.28
N HIS A 9 14.01 4.12 2.23
CA HIS A 9 13.60 5.26 1.43
C HIS A 9 12.10 5.54 1.58
N VAL A 10 11.75 6.80 1.82
CA VAL A 10 10.36 7.27 1.81
C VAL A 10 10.14 8.10 0.56
N ARG A 11 9.09 7.78 -0.20
CA ARG A 11 8.70 8.52 -1.40
C ARG A 11 7.18 8.52 -1.59
N LEU A 12 6.70 9.46 -2.40
CA LEU A 12 5.32 9.45 -2.86
C LEU A 12 5.01 8.19 -3.68
N VAL A 13 3.79 7.69 -3.49
CA VAL A 13 3.26 6.56 -4.25
C VAL A 13 3.02 6.98 -5.70
N LYS A 14 3.41 6.12 -6.64
CA LYS A 14 3.24 6.26 -8.09
C LYS A 14 2.25 5.21 -8.59
N LYS A 15 1.59 5.47 -9.72
CA LYS A 15 0.61 4.53 -10.34
C LYS A 15 1.15 3.10 -10.50
N LYS A 16 2.44 2.95 -10.81
CA LYS A 16 3.11 1.65 -10.98
C LYS A 16 3.23 0.83 -9.69
N ASP A 17 3.06 1.45 -8.52
CA ASP A 17 3.18 0.78 -7.23
C ASP A 17 1.92 0.02 -6.83
N ALA A 18 0.83 0.10 -7.61
CA ALA A 18 -0.45 -0.50 -7.24
C ALA A 18 -0.39 -2.03 -7.05
N SER A 19 0.46 -2.74 -7.81
CA SER A 19 0.66 -4.18 -7.65
C SER A 19 1.47 -4.49 -6.38
N ALA A 20 2.57 -3.77 -6.15
CA ALA A 20 3.38 -3.94 -4.93
C ALA A 20 2.59 -3.62 -3.67
N LEU A 21 1.74 -2.57 -3.71
CA LEU A 21 0.84 -2.24 -2.62
C LEU A 21 -0.19 -3.36 -2.38
N LEU A 22 -0.73 -3.96 -3.44
CA LEU A 22 -1.65 -5.08 -3.30
C LEU A 22 -0.99 -6.28 -2.60
N GLU A 23 0.21 -6.64 -3.02
CA GLU A 23 0.98 -7.73 -2.42
C GLU A 23 1.29 -7.46 -0.94
N LEU A 24 1.71 -6.23 -0.61
CA LEU A 24 1.92 -5.82 0.78
C LEU A 24 0.65 -6.01 1.63
N GLU A 25 -0.48 -5.54 1.14
CA GLU A 25 -1.75 -5.59 1.87
C GLU A 25 -2.25 -7.04 2.02
N LYS A 26 -2.06 -7.90 1.01
CA LYS A 26 -2.41 -9.32 1.07
C LYS A 26 -1.52 -10.11 2.02
N ARG A 27 -0.20 -9.93 1.92
CA ARG A 27 0.80 -10.63 2.74
C ARG A 27 0.61 -10.34 4.23
N ASN A 28 0.19 -9.11 4.56
CA ASN A 28 -0.01 -8.67 5.94
C ASN A 28 -1.47 -8.66 6.36
N ARG A 29 -2.38 -9.28 5.59
CA ARG A 29 -3.82 -9.21 5.84
C ARG A 29 -4.21 -9.69 7.24
N SER A 30 -3.66 -10.83 7.67
CA SER A 30 -3.94 -11.41 9.00
C SER A 30 -3.47 -10.50 10.13
N PHE A 31 -2.30 -9.90 9.98
CA PHE A 31 -1.77 -8.95 10.95
C PHE A 31 -2.60 -7.65 10.98
N PHE A 32 -2.89 -7.06 9.83
CA PHE A 32 -3.64 -5.81 9.76
C PHE A 32 -5.09 -5.95 10.21
N SER A 33 -5.74 -7.11 10.02
CA SER A 33 -7.12 -7.30 10.49
C SER A 33 -7.29 -7.18 12.00
N SER A 34 -6.22 -7.34 12.78
CA SER A 34 -6.27 -7.21 14.25
C SER A 34 -6.15 -5.77 14.74
N TYR A 35 -5.61 -4.85 13.92
CA TYR A 35 -5.25 -3.49 14.36
C TYR A 35 -5.83 -2.38 13.49
N ALA A 36 -6.29 -2.68 12.28
CA ALA A 36 -6.85 -1.71 11.35
C ALA A 36 -8.37 -1.87 11.22
N ALA A 37 -9.03 -0.82 10.71
CA ALA A 37 -10.43 -0.90 10.33
C ALA A 37 -10.68 -2.03 9.34
N GLU A 38 -11.84 -2.66 9.44
CA GLU A 38 -12.23 -3.76 8.58
C GLU A 38 -12.20 -3.34 7.11
N ARG A 39 -11.64 -4.22 6.27
CA ARG A 39 -11.50 -3.99 4.83
C ARG A 39 -12.32 -5.01 4.06
N GLN A 40 -13.20 -4.50 3.21
CA GLN A 40 -13.97 -5.31 2.28
C GLN A 40 -13.06 -6.12 1.35
N ALA A 41 -13.54 -7.28 0.88
CA ALA A 41 -12.79 -8.13 -0.05
C ALA A 41 -12.32 -7.38 -1.31
N THR A 42 -13.11 -6.41 -1.80
CA THR A 42 -12.77 -5.56 -2.94
C THR A 42 -11.48 -4.76 -2.74
N PHE A 43 -11.08 -4.48 -1.50
CA PHE A 43 -9.82 -3.84 -1.14
C PHE A 43 -8.60 -4.62 -1.66
N TYR A 44 -8.66 -5.95 -1.61
CA TYR A 44 -7.58 -6.84 -2.02
C TYR A 44 -7.60 -7.15 -3.53
N THR A 45 -8.10 -6.22 -4.33
CA THR A 45 -8.09 -6.31 -5.80
C THR A 45 -7.19 -5.25 -6.41
N LEU A 46 -6.52 -5.60 -7.51
CA LEU A 46 -5.66 -4.65 -8.24
C LEU A 46 -6.45 -3.44 -8.74
N LYS A 47 -7.71 -3.64 -9.13
CA LYS A 47 -8.61 -2.56 -9.56
C LYS A 47 -8.80 -1.52 -8.45
N GLN A 48 -9.06 -1.98 -7.22
CA GLN A 48 -9.27 -1.07 -6.09
C GLN A 48 -7.98 -0.41 -5.64
N GLN A 49 -6.84 -1.12 -5.64
CA GLN A 49 -5.55 -0.51 -5.33
C GLN A 49 -5.15 0.56 -6.36
N LYS A 50 -5.40 0.32 -7.66
CA LYS A 50 -5.21 1.34 -8.71
C LYS A 50 -6.05 2.61 -8.45
N LYS A 51 -7.31 2.46 -7.99
CA LYS A 51 -8.15 3.61 -7.62
C LYS A 51 -7.59 4.38 -6.42
N ARG A 52 -7.15 3.68 -5.37
CA ARG A 52 -6.52 4.29 -4.18
C ARG A 52 -5.25 5.06 -4.54
N VAL A 53 -4.35 4.44 -5.29
CA VAL A 53 -3.11 5.07 -5.75
C VAL A 53 -3.41 6.32 -6.60
N LYS A 54 -4.41 6.26 -7.49
CA LYS A 54 -4.85 7.44 -8.26
C LYS A 54 -5.32 8.57 -7.36
N ALA A 55 -6.06 8.27 -6.28
CA ALA A 55 -6.49 9.26 -5.30
C ALA A 55 -5.30 9.89 -4.55
N PHE A 56 -4.34 9.07 -4.08
CA PHE A 56 -3.12 9.55 -3.44
C PHE A 56 -2.30 10.45 -4.36
N CYS A 57 -2.10 10.05 -5.63
CA CYS A 57 -1.41 10.88 -6.60
C CYS A 57 -2.16 12.21 -6.87
N LYS A 58 -3.49 12.22 -6.84
CA LYS A 58 -4.29 13.46 -7.00
C LYS A 58 -4.13 14.36 -5.78
N GLN A 59 -4.13 13.79 -4.58
CA GLN A 59 -3.94 14.54 -3.33
C GLN A 59 -2.53 15.14 -3.25
N ALA A 60 -1.51 14.40 -3.65
CA ALA A 60 -0.13 14.88 -3.66
C ALA A 60 0.10 16.09 -4.60
N LYS A 61 -0.70 16.21 -5.67
CA LYS A 61 -0.65 17.37 -6.59
C LYS A 61 -1.36 18.62 -6.07
N LYS A 62 -2.16 18.49 -5.00
CA LYS A 62 -2.89 19.60 -4.39
C LYS A 62 -2.12 20.24 -3.22
N ARG A 63 -0.97 19.69 -2.86
CA ARG A 63 -0.04 20.23 -1.85
C ARG A 63 1.09 20.93 -2.58
#